data_AF-A0A7V6M4S2-F1
#
_entry.id   AF-A0A7V6M4S2-F1
#
_cell.length_a   1.000
_cell.length_b   1.000
_cell.length_c   1.000
_cell.angle_alpha   90.00
_cell.angle_beta   90.00
_cell.angle_gamma   90.00
#
_symmetry.space_group_name_H-M   'P 1'
#
loop_
_entity.id
_entity.type
_entity.pdbx_description
1 polymer ?
#
loop_
_entity_poly.entity_id
_entity_poly.type
_entity_poly.pdbx_seq_one_letter_code
_entity_poly.pdbx_strand_id
1 'polypeptide(L)'
;MRVNLFDYYRKSPIRQTEYVVKQGDTLYNIAKNHGVTVKDLMKINDLHNTLIYPDQVLVIPKSVPSGAMYFMEYVVTKDDTLEKISKQFDVPTEEIGRYNDVTKLILAEGQVLTIPTRYKVYTVKDGDSLSTILRNTNMTQEEFINANIDNLIKPGMTVYVK
;
A
#
# COMPACT_ATOMS: atom_id res chain seq x y z
N MET A 1 -2.65 27.45 7.00
CA MET A 1 -2.62 26.78 8.32
C MET A 1 -1.74 25.54 8.14
N ARG A 2 -0.58 25.45 8.81
CA ARG A 2 0.31 24.27 8.68
C ARG A 2 -0.34 23.12 9.43
N VAL A 3 -0.77 22.09 8.70
CA VAL A 3 -1.35 20.88 9.30
C VAL A 3 -0.21 20.11 9.97
N ASN A 4 -0.24 19.99 11.30
CA ASN A 4 0.64 19.06 12.00
C ASN A 4 0.15 17.66 11.68
N LEU A 5 0.89 16.97 10.81
CA LEU A 5 0.60 15.61 10.41
C LEU A 5 0.47 14.69 11.63
N PHE A 6 1.28 14.89 12.67
CA PHE A 6 1.24 14.10 13.90
C PHE A 6 -0.13 14.14 14.60
N ASP A 7 -0.77 15.31 14.67
CA ASP A 7 -2.10 15.47 15.27
C ASP A 7 -3.22 14.91 14.39
N TYR A 8 -3.03 14.97 13.06
CA TYR A 8 -3.90 14.32 12.08
C TYR A 8 -3.82 12.80 12.22
N TYR A 9 -2.64 12.20 12.34
CA TYR A 9 -2.46 10.75 12.53
C TYR A 9 -3.07 10.20 13.82
N ARG A 10 -3.05 10.97 14.92
CA ARG A 10 -3.70 10.55 16.18
C ARG A 10 -5.22 10.49 16.06
N LYS A 11 -5.81 11.21 15.10
CA LYS A 11 -7.26 11.34 14.89
C LYS A 11 -7.76 10.70 13.61
N SER A 12 -6.87 10.41 12.66
CA SER A 12 -7.21 9.73 11.43
C SER A 12 -7.66 8.33 11.76
N PRO A 13 -8.86 7.90 11.32
CA PRO A 13 -9.17 6.50 11.30
C PRO A 13 -8.24 5.90 10.26
N ILE A 14 -7.07 5.41 10.71
CA ILE A 14 -6.49 4.21 10.09
C ILE A 14 -7.72 3.32 9.95
N ARG A 15 -8.13 2.96 8.73
CA ARG A 15 -9.37 2.21 8.49
C ARG A 15 -9.17 0.81 9.05
N GLN A 16 -9.19 0.74 10.36
CA GLN A 16 -9.02 -0.42 11.20
C GLN A 16 -10.35 -1.13 11.16
N THR A 17 -10.31 -2.43 10.94
CA THR A 17 -11.47 -3.27 11.13
C THR A 17 -11.15 -4.16 12.31
N GLU A 18 -12.02 -4.15 13.30
CA GLU A 18 -11.92 -5.07 14.41
C GLU A 18 -12.22 -6.49 13.91
N TYR A 19 -11.38 -7.43 14.29
CA TYR A 19 -11.55 -8.84 14.02
C TYR A 19 -11.57 -9.59 15.34
N VAL A 20 -12.66 -10.32 15.59
CA VAL A 20 -12.76 -11.21 16.74
C VAL A 20 -12.15 -12.54 16.36
N VAL A 21 -11.06 -12.91 17.03
CA VAL A 21 -10.34 -14.17 16.82
C VAL A 21 -11.26 -15.34 17.09
N LYS A 22 -11.30 -16.30 16.15
CA LYS A 22 -12.11 -17.51 16.24
C LYS A 22 -11.26 -18.71 16.63
N GLN A 23 -11.91 -19.77 17.11
CA GLN A 23 -11.24 -21.03 17.37
C GLN A 23 -10.57 -21.57 16.10
N GLY A 24 -9.26 -21.85 16.18
CA GLY A 24 -8.45 -22.33 15.05
C GLY A 24 -7.75 -21.24 14.24
N ASP A 25 -7.93 -19.96 14.58
CA ASP A 25 -7.20 -18.87 13.95
C ASP A 25 -5.72 -18.82 14.37
N THR A 26 -4.91 -18.23 13.49
CA THR A 26 -3.50 -17.89 13.71
C THR A 26 -3.26 -16.48 13.20
N LEU A 27 -2.22 -15.78 13.67
CA LEU A 27 -1.90 -14.49 13.06
C LEU A 27 -1.61 -14.61 11.56
N TYR A 28 -1.08 -15.76 11.12
CA TYR A 28 -0.78 -16.01 9.71
C TYR A 28 -2.04 -16.05 8.84
N ASN A 29 -3.03 -16.88 9.19
CA ASN A 29 -4.25 -17.00 8.37
C ASN A 29 -5.10 -15.72 8.42
N ILE A 30 -5.17 -15.04 9.56
CA ILE A 30 -5.82 -13.72 9.68
C ILE A 30 -5.12 -12.72 8.78
N ALA A 31 -3.80 -12.57 8.90
CA ALA A 31 -3.04 -11.62 8.09
C ALA A 31 -3.22 -11.89 6.59
N LYS A 32 -3.13 -13.17 6.18
CA LYS A 32 -3.35 -13.60 4.80
C LYS A 32 -4.76 -13.27 4.30
N ASN A 33 -5.79 -13.58 5.06
CA ASN A 33 -7.19 -13.35 4.68
C ASN A 33 -7.53 -11.86 4.56
N HIS A 34 -6.82 -11.02 5.30
CA HIS A 34 -7.01 -9.57 5.32
C HIS A 34 -5.99 -8.79 4.48
N GLY A 35 -5.09 -9.48 3.76
CA GLY A 35 -4.13 -8.85 2.86
C GLY A 35 -3.05 -8.02 3.57
N VAL A 36 -2.72 -8.37 4.81
CA VAL A 36 -1.70 -7.69 5.64
C VAL A 36 -0.55 -8.65 5.97
N THR A 37 0.52 -8.13 6.56
CA THR A 37 1.59 -8.98 7.10
C THR A 37 1.35 -9.30 8.57
N VAL A 38 1.84 -10.45 9.03
CA VAL A 38 1.84 -10.81 10.46
C VAL A 38 2.56 -9.75 11.29
N LYS A 39 3.66 -9.18 10.76
CA LYS A 39 4.44 -8.14 11.43
C LYS A 39 3.63 -6.87 11.66
N ASP A 40 2.90 -6.41 10.64
CA ASP A 40 2.06 -5.22 10.76
C ASP A 40 0.87 -5.47 11.71
N LEU A 41 0.29 -6.67 11.63
CA LEU A 41 -0.79 -7.09 12.53
C LEU A 41 -0.33 -7.16 13.98
N MET A 42 0.88 -7.68 14.25
CA MET A 42 1.47 -7.69 15.59
C MET A 42 1.76 -6.28 16.09
N LYS A 43 2.38 -5.45 15.24
CA LYS A 43 2.79 -4.09 15.59
C LYS A 43 1.61 -3.21 15.98
N ILE A 44 0.48 -3.29 15.27
CA ILE A 44 -0.70 -2.46 15.55
C ILE A 44 -1.50 -2.93 16.77
N ASN A 45 -1.32 -4.19 17.17
CA ASN A 45 -1.98 -4.78 18.34
C ASN A 45 -1.04 -4.92 19.55
N ASP A 46 0.13 -4.29 19.51
CA ASP A 46 1.18 -4.37 20.53
C ASP A 46 1.52 -5.82 20.96
N LEU A 47 1.50 -6.75 20.00
CA LEU A 47 1.79 -8.16 20.26
C LEU A 47 3.31 -8.41 20.22
N HIS A 48 3.84 -8.99 21.29
CA HIS A 48 5.26 -9.37 21.38
C HIS A 48 5.55 -10.80 20.88
N ASN A 49 4.51 -11.59 20.61
CA ASN A 49 4.61 -12.95 20.07
C ASN A 49 3.38 -13.26 19.19
N THR A 50 3.34 -14.45 18.60
CA THR A 50 2.30 -14.85 17.65
C THR A 50 1.08 -15.52 18.29
N LEU A 51 1.03 -15.62 19.62
CA LEU A 51 -0.06 -16.26 20.34
C LEU A 51 -1.28 -15.34 20.39
N ILE A 52 -2.43 -15.91 20.02
CA ILE A 52 -3.74 -15.26 20.08
C ILE A 52 -4.76 -16.22 20.65
N TYR A 53 -5.85 -15.70 21.22
CA TYR A 53 -6.88 -16.48 21.88
C TYR A 53 -8.25 -16.24 21.23
N PRO A 54 -9.15 -17.24 21.20
CA PRO A 54 -10.54 -17.01 20.84
C PRO A 54 -11.14 -15.84 21.62
N ASP A 55 -12.02 -15.09 20.96
CA ASP A 55 -12.69 -13.87 21.44
C ASP A 55 -11.77 -12.66 21.66
N GLN A 56 -10.46 -12.79 21.43
CA GLN A 56 -9.56 -11.65 21.39
C GLN A 56 -9.92 -10.73 20.20
N VAL A 57 -10.05 -9.42 20.46
CA VAL A 57 -10.26 -8.43 19.40
C VAL A 57 -8.91 -7.96 18.90
N LEU A 58 -8.66 -8.14 17.59
CA LEU A 58 -7.52 -7.60 16.88
C LEU A 58 -7.94 -6.43 16.00
N VAL A 59 -7.15 -5.38 16.05
CA VAL A 59 -7.16 -4.29 15.08
C VAL A 59 -6.48 -4.78 13.80
N ILE A 60 -7.26 -4.98 12.74
CA ILE A 60 -6.70 -5.30 11.43
C ILE A 60 -6.36 -3.99 10.70
N PRO A 61 -5.09 -3.74 10.35
CA PRO A 61 -4.76 -2.58 9.53
C PRO A 61 -5.32 -2.81 8.12
N LYS A 62 -6.06 -1.88 7.52
CA LYS A 62 -6.29 -1.94 6.06
C LYS A 62 -5.02 -1.46 5.35
N SER A 63 -3.99 -2.31 5.32
CA SER A 63 -2.82 -2.15 4.46
C SER A 63 -3.10 -2.82 3.11
N VAL A 64 -2.58 -2.27 2.03
CA VAL A 64 -2.46 -3.03 0.76
C VAL A 64 -1.59 -4.25 1.02
N PRO A 65 -1.84 -5.39 0.36
CA PRO A 65 -0.81 -6.40 0.21
C PRO A 65 0.43 -5.76 -0.44
N SER A 66 1.59 -5.87 0.21
CA SER A 66 2.87 -5.29 -0.26
C SER A 66 3.28 -5.75 -1.66
N GLY A 67 2.76 -6.89 -2.15
CA GLY A 67 3.00 -7.37 -3.53
C GLY A 67 2.15 -6.68 -4.60
N ALA A 68 1.07 -5.99 -4.22
CA ALA A 68 0.26 -5.16 -5.11
C ALA A 68 0.70 -3.69 -5.05
N MET A 69 1.87 -3.41 -4.49
CA MET A 69 2.39 -2.07 -4.26
C MET A 69 3.72 -1.89 -4.97
N TYR A 70 3.92 -0.74 -5.58
CA TYR A 70 5.24 -0.27 -6.02
C TYR A 70 5.53 1.09 -5.41
N PHE A 71 6.81 1.39 -5.30
CA PHE A 71 7.28 2.65 -4.74
C PHE A 71 7.82 3.52 -5.87
N MET A 72 7.40 4.78 -5.90
CA MET A 72 7.99 5.78 -6.78
C MET A 72 8.53 6.94 -5.96
N GLU A 73 9.57 7.58 -6.45
CA GLU A 73 10.08 8.80 -5.87
C GLU A 73 9.31 10.01 -6.42
N TYR A 74 8.95 10.93 -5.54
CA TYR A 74 8.32 12.20 -5.88
C TYR A 74 9.12 13.35 -5.28
N VAL A 75 9.54 14.30 -6.11
CA VAL A 75 10.25 15.50 -5.67
C VAL A 75 9.24 16.59 -5.34
N VAL A 76 9.19 16.99 -4.07
CA VAL A 76 8.31 18.03 -3.56
C VAL A 76 8.62 19.37 -4.23
N THR A 77 7.58 20.01 -4.74
CA THR A 77 7.62 21.35 -5.34
C THR A 77 7.10 22.41 -4.35
N LYS A 78 7.35 23.67 -4.66
CA LYS A 78 7.04 24.82 -3.80
C LYS A 78 5.57 24.91 -3.34
N ASP A 79 4.63 24.44 -4.14
CA ASP A 79 3.19 24.56 -3.88
C ASP A 79 2.54 23.26 -3.37
N ASP A 80 3.36 22.24 -3.08
CA ASP A 80 2.87 20.97 -2.62
C ASP A 80 2.36 20.99 -1.19
N THR A 81 1.36 20.16 -0.97
CA THR A 81 0.83 19.78 0.34
C THR A 81 0.66 18.28 0.33
N LEU A 82 0.73 17.64 1.50
CA LEU A 82 0.56 16.19 1.55
C LEU A 82 -0.84 15.79 1.03
N GLU A 83 -1.86 16.62 1.23
CA GLU A 83 -3.20 16.40 0.67
C GLU A 83 -3.23 16.45 -0.85
N LYS A 84 -2.52 17.38 -1.50
CA LYS A 84 -2.42 17.44 -2.97
C LYS A 84 -1.72 16.20 -3.51
N ILE A 85 -0.59 15.82 -2.92
CA ILE A 85 0.19 14.65 -3.30
C ILE A 85 -0.65 13.37 -3.11
N SER A 86 -1.30 13.22 -1.97
CA SER A 86 -2.21 12.12 -1.67
C SER A 86 -3.30 11.94 -2.73
N LYS A 87 -3.97 13.04 -3.10
CA LYS A 87 -5.00 13.03 -4.15
C LYS A 87 -4.44 12.72 -5.53
N GLN A 88 -3.26 13.26 -5.85
CA GLN A 88 -2.61 13.04 -7.14
C GLN A 88 -2.29 11.56 -7.38
N PHE A 89 -1.81 10.87 -6.33
CA PHE A 89 -1.38 9.48 -6.44
C PHE A 89 -2.43 8.46 -6.00
N ASP A 90 -3.60 8.92 -5.54
CA ASP A 90 -4.63 8.08 -4.90
C ASP A 90 -4.06 7.22 -3.75
N VAL A 91 -3.15 7.82 -2.98
CA VAL A 91 -2.50 7.20 -1.83
C VAL A 91 -2.92 7.96 -0.59
N PRO A 92 -3.50 7.33 0.43
CA PRO A 92 -3.83 8.00 1.68
C PRO A 92 -2.61 8.73 2.26
N THR A 93 -2.81 9.96 2.74
CA THR A 93 -1.76 10.75 3.42
C THR A 93 -1.03 9.95 4.48
N GLU A 94 -1.76 9.05 5.14
CA GLU A 94 -1.30 8.17 6.19
C GLU A 94 -0.26 7.16 5.71
N GLU A 95 -0.49 6.66 4.50
CA GLU A 95 0.38 5.70 3.86
C GLU A 95 1.66 6.40 3.40
N ILE A 96 1.55 7.59 2.77
CA ILE A 96 2.73 8.37 2.38
C ILE A 96 3.62 8.64 3.59
N GLY A 97 3.07 9.12 4.70
CA GLY A 97 3.92 9.45 5.84
C GLY A 97 4.53 8.23 6.54
N ARG A 98 3.86 7.06 6.56
CA ARG A 98 4.46 5.82 7.10
C ARG A 98 5.77 5.45 6.42
N TYR A 99 5.90 5.70 5.12
CA TYR A 99 7.11 5.39 4.35
C TYR A 99 8.12 6.54 4.28
N ASN A 100 7.79 7.73 4.80
CA ASN A 100 8.63 8.93 4.75
C ASN A 100 8.96 9.53 6.13
N ASP A 101 8.87 8.72 7.19
CA ASP A 101 9.04 9.13 8.59
C ASP A 101 8.14 10.33 8.96
N VAL A 102 6.89 10.03 9.32
CA VAL A 102 5.85 11.01 9.72
C VAL A 102 6.32 12.08 10.70
N THR A 103 7.29 11.78 11.56
CA THR A 103 7.76 12.70 12.61
C THR A 103 8.64 13.82 12.07
N LYS A 104 9.17 13.66 10.86
CA LYS A 104 10.03 14.61 10.16
C LYS A 104 9.41 15.18 8.89
N LEU A 105 8.13 14.88 8.61
CA LEU A 105 7.47 15.23 7.36
C LEU A 105 7.06 16.71 7.30
N ILE A 106 8.05 17.59 7.33
CA ILE A 106 7.94 19.00 6.92
C ILE A 106 8.29 19.05 5.45
N LEU A 107 7.30 19.19 4.58
CA LEU A 107 7.50 19.24 3.13
C LEU A 107 8.37 20.44 2.75
N ALA A 108 9.60 20.18 2.34
CA ALA A 108 10.53 21.16 1.80
C ALA A 108 10.65 21.02 0.29
N GLU A 109 10.76 22.13 -0.44
CA GLU A 109 11.04 22.09 -1.88
C GLU A 109 12.33 21.30 -2.15
N GLY A 110 12.28 20.38 -3.12
CA GLY A 110 13.36 19.46 -3.44
C GLY A 110 13.44 18.22 -2.53
N GLN A 111 12.61 18.11 -1.49
CA GLN A 111 12.53 16.89 -0.69
C GLN A 111 12.02 15.74 -1.55
N VAL A 112 12.65 14.57 -1.45
CA VAL A 112 12.17 13.35 -2.10
C VAL A 112 11.25 12.59 -1.14
N LEU A 113 10.06 12.26 -1.61
CA LEU A 113 9.13 11.36 -0.93
C LEU A 113 9.07 10.02 -1.67
N THR A 114 9.12 8.93 -0.93
CA THR A 114 8.74 7.60 -1.37
C THR A 114 7.21 7.50 -1.38
N ILE A 115 6.58 7.57 -2.54
CA ILE A 115 5.13 7.42 -2.68
C ILE A 115 4.80 5.94 -2.88
N PRO A 116 4.03 5.35 -1.97
CA PRO A 116 3.71 3.94 -2.00
C PRO A 116 2.39 3.78 -2.80
N THR A 117 2.49 3.42 -4.07
CA THR A 117 1.36 3.33 -5.02
C THR A 117 0.93 1.89 -5.25
N ARG A 118 -0.33 1.67 -5.64
CA ARG A 118 -0.85 0.32 -5.90
C ARG A 118 -0.80 -0.02 -7.38
N TYR A 119 -0.39 -1.24 -7.71
CA TYR A 119 -0.63 -1.77 -9.04
C TYR A 119 -2.14 -1.92 -9.27
N LYS A 120 -2.59 -1.44 -10.42
CA LYS A 120 -3.92 -1.70 -10.96
C LYS A 120 -3.96 -3.13 -11.48
N VAL A 121 -5.12 -3.76 -11.32
CA VAL A 121 -5.41 -5.05 -11.91
C VAL A 121 -5.89 -4.82 -13.34
N TYR A 122 -5.23 -5.46 -14.31
CA TYR A 122 -5.59 -5.42 -15.72
C TYR A 122 -5.86 -6.84 -16.22
N THR A 123 -7.03 -7.04 -16.86
CA THR A 123 -7.32 -8.28 -17.57
C THR A 123 -6.89 -8.11 -19.03
N VAL A 124 -5.93 -8.93 -19.45
CA VAL A 124 -5.41 -8.96 -20.82
C VAL A 124 -6.56 -9.26 -21.79
N LYS A 125 -6.75 -8.38 -22.76
CA LYS A 125 -7.82 -8.46 -23.76
C LYS A 125 -7.33 -9.20 -25.00
N ASP A 126 -8.27 -9.69 -25.81
CA ASP A 126 -7.94 -10.19 -27.15
C ASP A 126 -7.28 -9.08 -27.98
N GLY A 127 -6.12 -9.41 -28.57
CA GLY A 127 -5.33 -8.48 -29.37
C GLY A 127 -4.31 -7.63 -28.58
N ASP A 128 -4.28 -7.70 -27.25
CA ASP A 128 -3.23 -7.07 -26.46
C ASP A 128 -1.87 -7.76 -26.73
N SER A 129 -0.83 -6.93 -26.88
CA SER A 129 0.56 -7.37 -26.79
C SER A 129 1.21 -6.78 -25.53
N LEU A 130 2.28 -7.42 -25.04
CA LEU A 130 3.06 -6.89 -23.92
C LEU A 130 3.51 -5.45 -24.22
N SER A 131 4.00 -5.20 -25.43
CA SER A 131 4.44 -3.85 -25.84
C SER A 131 3.31 -2.81 -25.79
N THR A 132 2.08 -3.18 -26.15
CA THR A 132 0.92 -2.26 -26.04
C THR A 132 0.54 -1.99 -24.59
N ILE A 133 0.55 -3.01 -23.72
CA ILE A 133 0.26 -2.86 -22.30
C ILE A 133 1.31 -1.94 -21.66
N LEU A 134 2.60 -2.25 -21.81
CA LEU A 134 3.71 -1.48 -21.26
C LEU A 134 3.65 0.01 -21.65
N ARG A 135 3.38 0.30 -22.93
CA ARG A 135 3.24 1.68 -23.41
C ARG A 135 2.03 2.38 -22.79
N ASN A 136 0.88 1.71 -22.73
CA ASN A 136 -0.35 2.32 -22.25
C ASN A 136 -0.35 2.52 -20.72
N THR A 137 0.41 1.72 -19.99
CA THR A 137 0.52 1.79 -18.51
C THR A 137 1.79 2.49 -18.06
N ASN A 138 2.59 3.04 -19.00
CA ASN A 138 3.88 3.66 -18.73
C ASN A 138 4.79 2.77 -17.84
N MET A 139 4.87 1.49 -18.18
CA MET A 139 5.72 0.51 -17.50
C MET A 139 6.88 0.09 -18.36
N THR A 140 8.03 -0.15 -17.72
CA THR A 140 9.10 -0.92 -18.33
C THR A 140 8.80 -2.41 -18.26
N GLN A 141 9.47 -3.20 -19.11
CA GLN A 141 9.36 -4.66 -19.04
C GLN A 141 9.85 -5.21 -17.69
N GLU A 142 10.90 -4.61 -17.12
CA GLU A 142 11.41 -4.98 -15.80
C GLU A 142 10.37 -4.75 -14.69
N GLU A 143 9.72 -3.57 -14.70
CA GLU A 143 8.65 -3.26 -13.76
C GLU A 143 7.47 -4.24 -13.88
N PHE A 144 7.20 -4.71 -15.10
CA PHE A 144 6.17 -5.70 -15.36
C PHE A 144 6.51 -7.06 -14.80
N ILE A 145 7.74 -7.53 -15.01
CA ILE A 145 8.24 -8.78 -14.44
C ILE A 145 8.24 -8.70 -12.91
N ASN A 146 8.68 -7.57 -12.34
CA ASN A 146 8.65 -7.37 -10.90
C ASN A 146 7.23 -7.45 -10.31
N ALA A 147 6.23 -6.98 -11.07
CA ALA A 147 4.82 -7.03 -10.68
C ALA A 147 4.14 -8.39 -10.95
N ASN A 148 4.59 -9.15 -11.95
CA ASN A 148 3.89 -10.32 -12.50
C ASN A 148 4.72 -11.61 -12.55
N ILE A 149 5.93 -11.63 -11.98
CA ILE A 149 6.89 -12.74 -11.98
C ILE A 149 7.55 -12.98 -13.35
N ASP A 150 6.83 -12.78 -14.46
CA ASP A 150 7.34 -12.92 -15.82
C ASP A 150 6.72 -11.90 -16.80
N ASN A 151 7.01 -12.05 -18.09
CA ASN A 151 6.50 -11.20 -19.16
C ASN A 151 5.47 -11.91 -20.06
N LEU A 152 5.00 -13.09 -19.65
CA LEU A 152 4.04 -13.87 -20.40
C LEU A 152 2.64 -13.29 -20.19
N ILE A 153 1.94 -13.08 -21.31
CA ILE A 153 0.55 -12.65 -21.29
C ILE A 153 -0.27 -13.52 -22.24
N LYS A 154 -1.54 -13.71 -21.90
CA LYS A 154 -2.55 -14.35 -22.75
C LYS A 154 -3.90 -13.68 -22.51
N PRO A 155 -4.80 -13.63 -23.51
CA PRO A 155 -6.15 -13.12 -23.28
C PRO A 155 -6.84 -13.81 -22.09
N GLY A 156 -7.52 -13.01 -21.27
CA GLY A 156 -8.14 -13.43 -20.02
C GLY A 156 -7.21 -13.54 -18.82
N MET A 157 -5.88 -13.43 -18.98
CA MET A 157 -4.95 -13.39 -17.86
C MET A 157 -5.09 -12.09 -17.08
N THR A 158 -5.02 -12.18 -15.76
CA THR A 158 -4.96 -11.00 -14.89
C THR A 158 -3.51 -10.67 -14.58
N VAL A 159 -3.12 -9.41 -14.80
CA VAL A 159 -1.79 -8.87 -14.57
C VAL A 159 -1.86 -7.58 -13.77
N TYR A 160 -0.77 -7.23 -13.09
CA TYR A 160 -0.57 -6.03 -12.31
C TYR A 160 0.17 -4.98 -13.15
N VAL A 161 -0.41 -3.78 -13.24
CA VAL A 161 0.11 -2.65 -14.02
C VAL A 161 0.09 -1.34 -13.23
N LYS A 162 0.87 -0.32 -13.62
CA LYS A 162 0.86 0.99 -12.96
C LYS A 162 -0.40 1.82 -13.27
#